data_AF-A0A8T2UT29-F1
#
_entry.id   AF-A0A8T2UT29-F1
#
_cell.length_a   1.000
_cell.length_b   1.000
_cell.length_c   1.000
_cell.angle_alpha   90.00
_cell.angle_beta   90.00
_cell.angle_gamma   90.00
#
_symmetry.space_group_name_H-M   'P 1'
#
loop_
_entity.id
_entity.type
_entity.pdbx_description
1 polymer ?
#
loop_
_entity_poly.entity_id
_entity_poly.type
_entity_poly.pdbx_seq_one_letter_code
_entity_poly.pdbx_strand_id
1 'polypeptide(L)'
;MWRGVIVAYIIVAICYFGVSILGYWAFGNAVADNILISLEHPTWLIAAANMMVVVHVIGSYQIYAMPVFDMLESFLVKTLHLPPGLLLRIITRSLYVAFTCFVGITLPFFGDLLGFFGGFAFAPTTYFLPCIIWLCIYKPRPFGLSWIINWICIILGVILMFVSSIGGLRQIIVDASNYKFYQ
;
A
#
# COMPACT_ATOMS: atom_id res chain seq x y z
N MET A 1 8.00 -23.98 5.25
CA MET A 1 7.54 -22.61 4.94
C MET A 1 6.59 -22.04 6.00
N TRP A 2 5.57 -22.79 6.46
CA TRP A 2 4.60 -22.34 7.48
C TRP A 2 5.19 -21.71 8.76
N ARG A 3 6.18 -22.37 9.40
CA ARG A 3 6.83 -21.83 10.61
C ARG A 3 7.50 -20.47 10.38
N GLY A 4 8.11 -20.26 9.21
CA GLY A 4 8.73 -18.99 8.86
C GLY A 4 7.68 -17.88 8.68
N VAL A 5 6.55 -18.20 8.06
CA VAL A 5 5.41 -17.27 7.92
C VAL A 5 4.88 -16.85 9.29
N ILE A 6 4.66 -17.81 10.20
CA ILE A 6 4.20 -17.50 11.57
C ILE A 6 5.17 -16.54 12.27
N VAL A 7 6.47 -16.86 12.26
CA VAL A 7 7.48 -16.02 12.92
C VAL A 7 7.52 -14.62 12.31
N ALA A 8 7.46 -14.51 10.98
CA ALA A 8 7.42 -13.22 10.30
C ALA A 8 6.20 -12.38 10.72
N TYR A 9 5.00 -12.96 10.75
CA TYR A 9 3.79 -12.25 11.17
C TYR A 9 3.81 -11.84 12.65
N ILE A 10 4.41 -12.65 13.53
CA ILE A 10 4.59 -12.28 14.94
C ILE A 10 5.51 -11.05 15.06
N ILE A 11 6.63 -11.04 14.32
CA ILE A 11 7.56 -9.91 14.31
C ILE A 11 6.85 -8.65 13.79
N VAL A 12 6.13 -8.76 12.67
CA VAL A 12 5.37 -7.65 12.09
C VAL A 12 4.34 -7.11 13.09
N ALA A 13 3.61 -8.00 13.78
CA ALA A 13 2.63 -7.61 14.79
C ALA A 13 3.29 -6.83 15.95
N ILE A 14 4.43 -7.31 16.46
CA ILE A 14 5.17 -6.62 17.53
C ILE A 14 5.61 -5.22 17.08
N CYS A 15 6.16 -5.10 15.87
CA CYS A 15 6.60 -3.81 15.32
C CYS A 15 5.42 -2.86 15.12
N TYR A 16 4.32 -3.30 14.50
CA TYR A 16 3.19 -2.44 14.17
C TYR A 16 2.38 -2.07 15.42
N PHE A 17 1.96 -3.04 16.23
CA PHE A 17 1.21 -2.75 17.45
C PHE A 17 2.06 -1.99 18.46
N GLY A 18 3.35 -2.30 18.58
CA GLY A 18 4.26 -1.57 19.47
C GLY A 18 4.31 -0.08 19.14
N VAL A 19 4.56 0.26 17.87
CA VAL A 19 4.61 1.66 17.42
C VAL A 19 3.24 2.32 17.54
N SER A 20 2.15 1.65 17.14
CA SER A 20 0.81 2.24 17.21
C SER A 20 0.34 2.49 18.65
N ILE A 21 0.56 1.55 19.58
CA ILE A 21 0.14 1.69 20.98
C ILE A 21 0.96 2.79 21.66
N LEU A 22 2.29 2.79 21.49
CA LEU A 22 3.15 3.80 22.11
C LEU A 22 2.92 5.19 21.50
N GLY A 23 2.74 5.28 20.18
CA GLY A 23 2.44 6.52 19.49
C GLY A 23 1.12 7.13 19.96
N TYR A 24 0.05 6.32 20.04
CA TYR A 24 -1.23 6.79 20.55
C TYR A 24 -1.17 7.13 22.05
N TRP A 25 -0.41 6.39 22.85
CA TRP A 25 -0.23 6.70 24.27
C TRP A 25 0.50 8.04 24.47
N ALA A 26 1.47 8.36 23.61
CA ALA A 26 2.24 9.61 23.71
C ALA A 26 1.49 10.84 23.19
N PHE A 27 0.79 10.72 22.06
CA PHE A 27 0.18 11.87 21.36
C PHE A 27 -1.35 11.92 21.42
N GLY A 28 -1.99 10.84 21.85
CA GLY A 28 -3.46 10.72 21.88
C GLY A 28 -4.07 11.00 20.51
N ASN A 29 -5.15 11.79 20.51
CA ASN A 29 -5.87 12.17 19.29
C ASN A 29 -5.12 13.17 18.40
N ALA A 30 -3.98 13.71 18.83
CA ALA A 30 -3.16 14.63 18.03
C ALA A 30 -2.14 13.89 17.15
N VAL A 31 -2.11 12.56 17.19
CA VAL A 31 -1.22 11.76 16.35
C VAL A 31 -1.55 11.96 14.87
N ALA A 32 -0.52 12.26 14.07
CA ALA A 32 -0.64 12.36 12.62
C ALA A 32 -0.47 10.98 11.98
N ASP A 33 -1.01 10.80 10.77
CA ASP A 33 -0.86 9.55 10.00
C ASP A 33 0.60 9.14 9.82
N ASN A 34 1.47 10.12 9.60
CA ASN A 34 2.91 9.95 9.69
C ASN A 34 3.39 10.40 11.07
N ILE A 35 3.66 9.42 11.93
CA ILE A 35 4.13 9.64 13.31
C ILE A 35 5.39 10.52 13.40
N LEU A 36 6.23 10.54 12.36
CA LEU A 36 7.44 11.38 12.34
C LEU A 36 7.13 12.88 12.31
N ILE A 37 5.93 13.26 11.85
CA ILE A 37 5.46 14.65 11.85
C ILE A 37 4.98 15.07 13.24
N SER A 38 4.50 14.12 14.05
CA SER A 38 4.09 14.38 15.44
C SER A 38 5.25 14.55 16.42
N LEU A 39 6.48 14.18 16.03
CA LEU A 39 7.66 14.30 16.88
C LEU A 39 8.25 15.72 16.79
N GLU A 40 8.44 16.37 17.95
CA GLU A 40 9.02 17.72 18.02
C GLU A 40 10.50 17.72 18.46
N HIS A 41 10.87 16.85 19.41
CA HIS A 41 12.22 16.81 19.99
C HIS A 41 12.68 15.37 20.30
N PRO A 42 14.00 15.07 20.25
CA PRO A 42 15.08 15.90 19.74
C PRO A 42 15.22 15.83 18.21
N THR A 43 15.59 16.95 17.58
CA THR A 43 15.62 17.10 16.11
C THR A 43 16.59 16.16 15.40
N TRP A 44 17.74 15.84 16.01
CA TRP A 44 18.73 14.93 15.41
C TRP A 44 18.18 13.52 15.21
N LEU A 45 17.34 13.05 16.14
CA LEU A 45 16.76 11.71 16.09
C LEU A 45 15.68 11.63 15.00
N ILE A 46 14.87 12.68 14.89
CA ILE A 46 13.85 12.82 13.84
C ILE A 46 14.52 12.89 12.46
N ALA A 47 15.63 13.64 12.34
CA ALA A 47 16.39 13.71 11.09
C ALA A 47 16.99 12.34 10.70
N ALA A 48 17.56 11.61 11.67
CA ALA A 48 18.08 10.27 11.44
C ALA A 48 16.97 9.29 11.00
N ALA A 49 15.81 9.32 11.66
CA ALA A 49 14.67 8.49 11.29
C ALA A 49 14.17 8.79 9.87
N ASN A 50 14.02 10.08 9.51
CA ASN A 50 13.66 10.48 8.15
C ASN A 50 14.69 10.02 7.11
N MET A 51 15.99 10.10 7.42
CA MET A 51 17.04 9.60 6.53
C MET A 51 16.91 8.09 6.28
N MET A 52 16.61 7.31 7.32
CA MET A 52 16.37 5.87 7.16
C MET A 52 15.16 5.57 6.29
N VAL A 53 14.07 6.33 6.45
CA VAL A 53 12.88 6.22 5.58
C VAL A 53 13.26 6.53 4.13
N VAL A 54 14.04 7.59 3.86
CA VAL A 54 14.49 7.94 2.51
C VAL A 54 15.30 6.80 1.88
N VAL A 55 16.31 6.29 2.59
CA VAL A 55 17.15 5.18 2.09
C VAL A 55 16.30 3.93 1.80
N HIS A 56 15.39 3.59 2.72
CA HIS A 56 14.47 2.47 2.55
C HIS A 56 13.56 2.63 1.33
N VAL A 57 12.91 3.79 1.19
CA VAL A 57 11.92 4.04 0.11
C VAL A 57 12.60 4.09 -1.25
N ILE A 58 13.81 4.67 -1.36
CA ILE A 58 14.59 4.66 -2.61
C ILE A 58 14.86 3.22 -3.06
N GLY A 59 15.30 2.34 -2.15
CA GLY A 59 15.56 0.94 -2.47
C GLY A 59 14.28 0.20 -2.86
N SER A 60 13.22 0.34 -2.05
CA SER A 60 11.93 -0.32 -2.28
C SER A 60 11.30 0.11 -3.61
N TYR A 61 11.34 1.40 -3.95
CA TYR A 61 10.78 1.91 -5.20
C TYR A 61 11.39 1.22 -6.42
N GLN A 62 12.71 1.01 -6.45
CA GLN A 62 13.35 0.33 -7.58
C GLN A 62 12.84 -1.10 -7.76
N ILE A 63 12.65 -1.83 -6.66
CA ILE A 63 12.16 -3.22 -6.71
C ILE A 63 10.70 -3.25 -7.18
N TYR A 64 9.85 -2.37 -6.65
CA TYR A 64 8.43 -2.33 -7.00
C TYR A 64 8.14 -1.78 -8.40
N ALA A 65 8.99 -0.88 -8.93
CA ALA A 65 8.81 -0.31 -10.26
C ALA A 65 9.20 -1.29 -11.38
N MET A 66 10.09 -2.25 -11.13
CA MET A 66 10.59 -3.18 -12.16
C MET A 66 9.49 -3.99 -12.86
N PRO A 67 8.54 -4.65 -12.14
CA PRO A 67 7.42 -5.33 -12.79
C PRO A 67 6.51 -4.39 -13.58
N VAL A 68 6.34 -3.16 -13.11
CA VAL A 68 5.52 -2.15 -13.80
C VAL A 68 6.19 -1.71 -15.10
N PHE A 69 7.50 -1.50 -15.08
CA PHE A 69 8.29 -1.22 -16.28
C PHE A 69 8.19 -2.35 -17.29
N ASP A 70 8.33 -3.61 -16.85
CA ASP A 70 8.22 -4.77 -17.73
C ASP A 70 6.82 -4.89 -18.35
N MET A 71 5.76 -4.63 -17.56
CA MET A 71 4.38 -4.62 -18.04
C MET A 71 4.14 -3.52 -19.08
N LEU A 72 4.61 -2.29 -18.82
CA LEU A 72 4.46 -1.16 -19.75
C LEU A 72 5.27 -1.36 -21.04
N GLU A 73 6.53 -1.78 -20.92
CA GLU A 73 7.39 -2.10 -22.07
C GLU A 73 6.76 -3.23 -22.90
N SER A 74 6.27 -4.29 -22.26
CA SER A 74 5.57 -5.40 -22.93
C SER A 74 4.31 -4.95 -23.66
N PHE A 75 3.51 -4.08 -23.05
CA PHE A 75 2.31 -3.53 -23.68
C PHE A 75 2.64 -2.68 -24.92
N LEU A 76 3.65 -1.81 -24.81
CA LEU A 76 4.09 -0.95 -25.90
C LEU A 76 4.66 -1.73 -27.09
N VAL A 77 5.40 -2.81 -26.82
CA VAL A 77 5.99 -3.63 -27.88
C VAL A 77 4.97 -4.60 -28.48
N LYS A 78 4.20 -5.33 -27.66
CA LYS A 78 3.31 -6.40 -28.14
C LYS A 78 1.97 -5.90 -28.66
N THR A 79 1.42 -4.85 -28.04
CA THR A 79 0.09 -4.33 -28.40
C THR A 79 0.22 -3.16 -29.36
N LEU A 80 1.11 -2.21 -29.08
CA LEU A 80 1.30 -1.00 -29.88
C LEU A 80 2.38 -1.14 -30.96
N HIS A 81 3.02 -2.32 -31.08
CA HIS A 81 4.00 -2.64 -32.12
C HIS A 81 5.17 -1.64 -32.24
N LEU A 82 5.53 -0.99 -31.12
CA LEU A 82 6.68 -0.09 -31.09
C LEU A 82 8.00 -0.87 -31.13
N PRO A 83 9.03 -0.38 -31.83
CA PRO A 83 10.31 -1.07 -31.92
C PRO A 83 10.96 -1.15 -30.53
N PRO A 84 11.38 -2.35 -30.09
CA PRO A 84 12.11 -2.49 -28.83
C PRO A 84 13.49 -1.82 -28.96
N GLY A 85 13.86 -1.00 -27.99
CA GLY A 85 15.15 -0.31 -27.99
C GLY A 85 15.40 0.49 -26.72
N LEU A 86 16.64 0.96 -26.54
CA LEU A 86 17.03 1.77 -25.38
C LEU A 86 16.19 3.06 -25.26
N LEU A 87 15.84 3.67 -26.40
CA LEU A 87 15.05 4.89 -26.44
C LEU A 87 13.63 4.67 -25.88
N LEU A 88 12.96 3.57 -26.26
CA LEU A 88 11.66 3.20 -25.71
C LEU A 88 11.74 3.02 -24.18
N ARG A 89 12.76 2.30 -23.70
CA ARG A 89 12.95 2.04 -22.26
C ARG A 89 13.19 3.33 -21.48
N ILE A 90 14.05 4.22 -21.99
CA ILE A 90 14.36 5.49 -21.34
C ILE A 90 13.10 6.37 -21.27
N ILE A 91 12.35 6.47 -22.38
CA ILE A 91 11.13 7.28 -22.42
C ILE A 91 10.07 6.71 -21.48
N THR A 92 9.75 5.41 -21.58
CA THR A 92 8.71 4.79 -20.76
C THR A 92 9.02 4.87 -19.27
N ARG A 93 10.27 4.62 -18.87
CA ARG A 93 10.68 4.71 -17.46
C ARG A 93 10.69 6.14 -16.96
N SER A 94 11.23 7.08 -17.73
CA SER A 94 11.26 8.50 -17.34
C SER A 94 9.85 9.06 -17.23
N LEU A 95 8.96 8.71 -18.17
CA LEU A 95 7.56 9.12 -18.15
C LEU A 95 6.82 8.55 -16.94
N TYR A 96 7.04 7.27 -16.60
CA TYR A 96 6.46 6.68 -15.40
C TYR A 96 6.95 7.37 -14.12
N VAL A 97 8.26 7.60 -13.99
CA VAL A 97 8.82 8.31 -12.83
C VAL A 97 8.25 9.72 -12.74
N ALA A 98 8.26 10.47 -13.85
CA ALA A 98 7.70 11.83 -13.91
C ALA A 98 6.21 11.85 -13.54
N PHE A 99 5.43 10.88 -14.03
CA PHE A 99 4.02 10.73 -13.69
C PHE A 99 3.82 10.44 -12.21
N THR A 100 4.53 9.47 -11.64
CA THR A 100 4.42 9.15 -10.21
C THR A 100 4.87 10.31 -9.31
N CYS A 101 5.90 11.05 -9.72
CA CYS A 101 6.35 12.26 -9.04
C CYS A 101 5.30 13.37 -9.10
N PHE A 102 4.72 13.61 -10.28
CA PHE A 102 3.63 14.57 -10.46
C PHE A 102 2.43 14.23 -9.56
N VAL A 103 2.00 12.97 -9.55
CA VAL A 103 0.89 12.52 -8.68
C VAL A 103 1.25 12.72 -7.20
N GLY A 104 2.48 12.38 -6.78
CA GLY A 104 2.93 12.54 -5.40
C GLY A 104 2.98 13.99 -4.92
N ILE A 105 3.36 14.93 -5.79
CA ILE A 105 3.35 16.38 -5.48
C ILE A 105 1.92 16.92 -5.48
N THR A 106 1.08 16.43 -6.39
CA THR A 106 -0.30 16.91 -6.58
C THR A 106 -1.21 16.46 -5.42
N LEU A 107 -1.06 15.23 -4.93
CA LEU A 107 -1.93 14.63 -3.92
C LEU A 107 -1.16 14.27 -2.64
N PRO A 108 -0.86 15.24 -1.75
CA PRO A 108 -0.10 14.99 -0.53
C PRO A 108 -0.93 14.35 0.61
N PHE A 109 -1.99 13.59 0.29
CA PHE A 109 -2.90 12.96 1.24
C PHE A 109 -2.48 11.50 1.52
N PHE A 110 -1.33 11.33 2.15
CA PHE A 110 -0.71 9.99 2.31
C PHE A 110 -1.62 8.99 3.04
N GLY A 111 -2.20 9.38 4.18
CA GLY A 111 -3.09 8.53 4.97
C GLY A 111 -4.34 8.11 4.20
N ASP A 112 -4.97 9.06 3.51
CA ASP A 112 -6.21 8.78 2.77
C ASP A 112 -5.98 7.91 1.54
N LEU A 113 -4.88 8.15 0.82
CA LEU A 113 -4.47 7.30 -0.30
C LEU A 113 -4.17 5.88 0.18
N LEU A 114 -3.49 5.72 1.32
CA LEU A 114 -3.25 4.41 1.93
C LEU A 114 -4.55 3.73 2.34
N GLY A 115 -5.49 4.45 2.95
CA GLY A 115 -6.81 3.91 3.32
C GLY A 115 -7.63 3.49 2.11
N PHE A 116 -7.62 4.30 1.05
CA PHE A 116 -8.32 4.01 -0.19
C PHE A 116 -7.73 2.79 -0.92
N PHE A 117 -6.44 2.82 -1.27
CA PHE A 117 -5.79 1.72 -2.00
C PHE A 117 -5.62 0.46 -1.13
N GLY A 118 -5.50 0.62 0.19
CA GLY A 118 -5.58 -0.45 1.18
C GLY A 118 -6.90 -1.22 1.09
N GLY A 119 -8.01 -0.50 1.05
CA GLY A 119 -9.33 -1.10 0.82
C GLY A 119 -9.48 -1.68 -0.58
N PHE A 120 -9.26 -0.85 -1.59
CA PHE A 120 -9.62 -1.17 -2.97
C PHE A 120 -8.73 -2.24 -3.60
N ALA A 121 -7.41 -2.18 -3.40
CA ALA A 121 -6.46 -3.07 -4.06
C ALA A 121 -5.99 -4.19 -3.13
N PHE A 122 -5.56 -3.85 -1.91
CA PHE A 122 -4.98 -4.86 -1.00
C PHE A 122 -6.03 -5.80 -0.41
N ALA A 123 -7.24 -5.31 -0.11
CA ALA A 123 -8.24 -6.18 0.49
C ALA A 123 -8.67 -7.36 -0.43
N PRO A 124 -8.91 -7.13 -1.74
CA PRO A 124 -9.11 -8.22 -2.70
C PRO A 124 -7.95 -9.19 -2.80
N THR A 125 -6.74 -8.70 -3.00
CA THR A 125 -5.59 -9.55 -3.30
C THR A 125 -5.14 -10.38 -2.09
N THR A 126 -5.47 -9.92 -0.88
CA THR A 126 -4.97 -10.54 0.36
C THR A 126 -6.03 -11.36 1.09
N TYR A 127 -7.27 -10.83 1.22
CA TYR A 127 -8.27 -11.45 2.08
C TYR A 127 -9.23 -12.38 1.34
N PHE A 128 -9.75 -11.98 0.17
CA PHE A 128 -10.84 -12.74 -0.45
C PHE A 128 -10.44 -13.48 -1.73
N LEU A 129 -9.59 -12.93 -2.62
CA LEU A 129 -9.20 -13.64 -3.85
C LEU A 129 -8.47 -14.97 -3.54
N PRO A 130 -7.47 -15.03 -2.65
CA PRO A 130 -6.80 -16.29 -2.33
C PRO A 130 -7.76 -17.33 -1.72
N CYS A 131 -8.69 -16.88 -0.87
CA CYS A 131 -9.71 -17.74 -0.26
C CYS A 131 -10.67 -18.31 -1.31
N ILE A 132 -11.14 -17.50 -2.26
CA ILE A 132 -12.00 -17.96 -3.37
C ILE A 132 -11.24 -18.97 -4.23
N ILE A 133 -10.01 -18.64 -4.63
CA ILE A 133 -9.16 -19.53 -5.44
C ILE A 133 -8.96 -20.87 -4.71
N TRP A 134 -8.65 -20.83 -3.42
CA TRP A 134 -8.45 -22.05 -2.63
C TRP A 134 -9.73 -22.89 -2.51
N LEU A 135 -10.89 -22.27 -2.27
CA LEU A 135 -12.19 -22.96 -2.25
C LEU A 135 -12.54 -23.59 -3.60
N CYS A 136 -12.25 -22.91 -4.72
CA CYS A 136 -12.49 -23.42 -6.07
C CYS A 136 -11.58 -24.60 -6.44
N ILE A 137 -10.31 -24.56 -6.04
CA ILE A 137 -9.32 -25.60 -6.37
C ILE A 137 -9.49 -26.83 -5.46
N TYR A 138 -9.49 -26.64 -4.14
CA TYR A 138 -9.41 -27.75 -3.19
C TYR A 138 -10.78 -28.35 -2.84
N LYS A 139 -11.88 -27.61 -3.05
CA LYS A 139 -13.26 -28.05 -2.81
C LYS A 139 -13.42 -28.79 -1.47
N PRO A 140 -13.11 -28.14 -0.33
CA PRO A 140 -13.21 -28.77 0.99
C PRO A 140 -14.66 -29.12 1.31
N ARG A 141 -14.86 -30.03 2.27
CA ARG A 141 -16.20 -30.43 2.72
C ARG A 141 -17.00 -29.19 3.18
N PRO A 142 -18.26 -29.04 2.72
CA PRO A 142 -19.10 -27.93 3.16
C PRO A 142 -19.25 -27.99 4.68
N PHE A 143 -19.25 -26.81 5.33
CA PHE A 143 -19.29 -26.64 6.78
C PHE A 143 -18.10 -27.20 7.58
N GLY A 144 -17.00 -27.59 6.92
CA GLY A 144 -15.73 -27.84 7.63
C GLY A 144 -15.12 -26.54 8.17
N LEU A 145 -14.26 -26.64 9.19
CA LEU A 145 -13.57 -25.48 9.79
C LEU A 145 -12.86 -24.62 8.74
N SER A 146 -12.09 -25.24 7.84
CA SER A 146 -11.40 -24.52 6.76
C SER A 146 -12.37 -23.86 5.78
N TRP A 147 -13.54 -24.46 5.52
CA TRP A 147 -14.55 -23.87 4.64
C TRP A 147 -15.18 -22.63 5.29
N ILE A 148 -15.54 -22.71 6.56
CA ILE A 148 -16.12 -21.59 7.33
C ILE A 148 -15.12 -20.43 7.43
N ILE A 149 -13.86 -20.70 7.79
CA ILE A 149 -12.83 -19.67 7.93
C ILE A 149 -12.61 -18.91 6.62
N ASN A 150 -12.51 -19.63 5.49
CA ASN A 150 -12.32 -18.97 4.19
C ASN A 150 -13.53 -18.11 3.82
N TRP A 151 -14.76 -18.53 4.10
CA TRP A 151 -15.95 -17.70 3.88
C TRP A 151 -16.00 -16.46 4.77
N ILE A 152 -15.60 -16.59 6.04
CA ILE A 152 -15.47 -15.44 6.95
C ILE A 152 -14.44 -14.45 6.40
N CYS A 153 -13.27 -14.92 5.96
CA CYS A 153 -12.24 -14.08 5.34
C CYS A 153 -12.75 -13.36 4.08
N ILE A 154 -13.56 -14.04 3.26
CA ILE A 154 -14.16 -13.44 2.07
C ILE A 154 -15.12 -12.32 2.46
N ILE A 155 -16.08 -12.60 3.35
CA ILE A 155 -17.10 -11.62 3.77
C ILE A 155 -16.43 -10.41 4.43
N LEU A 156 -15.52 -10.64 5.37
CA LEU A 156 -14.77 -9.56 6.02
C LEU A 156 -13.93 -8.77 5.03
N GLY A 157 -13.23 -9.44 4.12
CA GLY A 157 -12.43 -8.77 3.08
C GLY A 157 -13.26 -7.88 2.16
N VAL A 158 -14.45 -8.32 1.77
CA VAL A 158 -15.38 -7.52 0.95
C VAL A 158 -15.92 -6.33 1.74
N ILE A 159 -16.30 -6.51 3.01
CA ILE A 159 -16.74 -5.40 3.87
C ILE A 159 -15.62 -4.37 4.03
N LEU A 160 -14.39 -4.83 4.32
CA LEU A 160 -13.22 -3.96 4.45
C LEU A 160 -12.93 -3.19 3.17
N MET A 161 -13.04 -3.85 2.00
CA MET A 161 -12.88 -3.19 0.71
C MET A 161 -13.84 -2.01 0.57
N PHE A 162 -15.14 -2.20 0.83
CA PHE A 162 -16.12 -1.13 0.69
C PHE A 162 -15.93 -0.03 1.74
N VAL A 163 -15.83 -0.39 3.02
CA VAL A 163 -15.74 0.59 4.11
C VAL A 163 -14.48 1.44 3.99
N SER A 164 -13.32 0.81 3.76
CA SER A 164 -12.04 1.51 3.65
C SER A 164 -11.96 2.36 2.38
N SER A 165 -12.47 1.86 1.25
CA SER A 165 -12.47 2.63 0.00
C SER A 165 -13.39 3.84 0.07
N ILE A 166 -14.60 3.68 0.64
CA ILE A 166 -15.55 4.80 0.81
C ILE A 166 -14.98 5.82 1.80
N GLY A 167 -14.41 5.36 2.91
CA GLY A 167 -13.78 6.21 3.92
C GLY A 167 -12.63 7.02 3.34
N GLY A 168 -11.67 6.35 2.69
CA GLY A 168 -10.53 7.00 2.05
C GLY A 168 -10.96 7.98 0.96
N LEU A 169 -11.89 7.59 0.09
CA LEU A 169 -12.38 8.47 -0.98
C LEU A 169 -13.11 9.70 -0.42
N ARG A 170 -13.92 9.54 0.62
CA ARG A 170 -14.57 10.67 1.29
C ARG A 170 -13.52 11.64 1.86
N GLN A 171 -12.49 11.12 2.52
CA GLN A 171 -11.47 11.94 3.15
C GLN A 171 -10.64 12.70 2.10
N ILE A 172 -10.25 12.03 1.01
CA ILE A 172 -9.62 12.68 -0.15
C ILE A 172 -10.47 13.84 -0.67
N ILE A 173 -11.79 13.67 -0.81
CA ILE A 173 -12.68 14.74 -1.31
C ILE A 173 -12.72 15.93 -0.34
N VAL A 174 -12.81 15.66 0.96
CA VAL A 174 -12.85 16.70 2.00
C VAL A 174 -11.54 17.48 2.02
N ASP A 175 -10.41 16.77 1.99
CA ASP A 175 -9.09 17.40 2.09
C ASP A 175 -8.71 18.10 0.78
N ALA A 176 -9.07 17.53 -0.37
CA ALA A 176 -8.94 18.19 -1.68
C ALA A 176 -9.79 19.46 -1.81
N SER A 177 -10.96 19.54 -1.16
CA SER A 177 -11.80 20.75 -1.19
C SER A 177 -11.17 21.94 -0.45
N ASN A 178 -10.32 21.68 0.55
CA ASN A 178 -9.62 22.71 1.31
C ASN A 178 -8.22 22.99 0.76
N TYR A 179 -7.68 22.09 -0.06
CA TYR A 179 -6.34 22.18 -0.60
C TYR A 179 -6.25 23.17 -1.77
N LYS A 180 -5.26 24.06 -1.72
CA LYS A 180 -4.91 24.95 -2.82
C LYS A 180 -3.68 24.40 -3.51
N PHE A 181 -3.85 24.03 -4.78
CA PHE A 181 -2.76 23.55 -5.60
C PHE A 181 -1.68 24.63 -5.79
N TYR A 182 -0.43 24.27 -5.47
CA TYR A 182 0.79 25.02 -5.83
C TYR A 182 0.85 26.47 -5.31
N GLN A 183 0.48 26.71 -4.05
CA GLN A 183 0.72 27.99 -3.34
C GLN A 183 1.95 27.92 -2.43
#